data_AF-A0AAW1ME73-F1
#
_entry.id   AF-A0AAW1ME73-F1
#
_cell.length_a   1.000
_cell.length_b   1.000
_cell.length_c   1.000
_cell.angle_alpha   90.00
_cell.angle_beta   90.00
_cell.angle_gamma   90.00
#
_symmetry.space_group_name_H-M   'P 1'
#
loop_
_entity.id
_entity.type
_entity.pdbx_description
1 polymer ?
#
loop_
_entity_poly.entity_id
_entity_poly.type
_entity_poly.pdbx_seq_one_letter_code
_entity_poly.pdbx_strand_id
1 'polypeptide(L)'
;MHNILRGSRKPSNLQTDAGTEFYNTSFKALMKKYNINHYSTFSTKKASIVERVIRTLKEKNYRTFCLSGSYKWIDILPKIIEDYNNTKHRTIGMKPAKVTPEHERQLLSSMYNNIKIQGAQRFRVGDIVRLNKHKTIFEKGYLPNWTTELFKITKANITNAATYMLEDMQGKPILGSFYEQELQKAEHADVYLVEKVIKRKDDKHFVKWLGLPSTQNSWISKNDLL
;
A
#
# COMPACT_ATOMS: atom_id res chain seq x y z
N MET A 1 1.52 29.25 -13.72
CA MET A 1 1.31 27.91 -13.13
C MET A 1 0.96 26.96 -14.27
N HIS A 2 1.81 25.99 -14.59
CA HIS A 2 1.54 25.03 -15.67
C HIS A 2 0.40 24.10 -15.28
N ASN A 3 -0.66 24.04 -16.09
CA ASN A 3 -1.80 23.16 -15.87
C ASN A 3 -1.63 21.86 -16.68
N ILE A 4 -1.45 20.75 -15.97
CA ILE A 4 -1.22 19.42 -16.58
C ILE A 4 -2.38 19.01 -17.49
N LEU A 5 -3.62 19.34 -17.14
CA LEU A 5 -4.82 18.98 -17.93
C LEU A 5 -4.98 19.83 -19.20
N ARG A 6 -4.27 20.96 -19.29
CA ARG A 6 -4.24 21.83 -20.48
C ARG A 6 -2.96 21.70 -21.29
N GLY A 7 -2.01 20.87 -20.83
CA GLY A 7 -0.75 20.61 -21.53
C GLY A 7 -0.92 19.68 -22.73
N SER A 8 0.16 19.54 -23.50
CA SER A 8 0.25 18.60 -24.64
C SER A 8 0.26 17.13 -24.20
N ARG A 9 0.75 16.84 -23.00
CA ARG A 9 0.79 15.48 -22.43
C ARG A 9 -0.25 15.32 -21.34
N LYS A 10 -1.37 14.67 -21.67
CA LYS A 10 -2.45 14.35 -20.72
C LYS A 10 -2.35 12.88 -20.30
N PRO A 11 -2.42 12.57 -19.00
CA PRO A 11 -2.36 11.18 -18.55
C PRO A 11 -3.66 10.46 -18.90
N SER A 12 -3.58 9.22 -19.40
CA SER A 12 -4.75 8.34 -19.55
C SER A 12 -5.20 7.74 -18.22
N ASN A 13 -4.24 7.57 -17.30
CA ASN A 13 -4.42 6.93 -16.01
C ASN A 13 -3.87 7.84 -14.90
N LEU A 14 -4.63 8.04 -13.84
CA LEU A 14 -4.22 8.81 -12.66
C LEU A 14 -4.38 7.94 -11.41
N GLN A 15 -3.26 7.65 -10.74
CA GLN A 15 -3.25 6.97 -9.46
C GLN A 15 -3.12 7.99 -8.33
N THR A 16 -4.05 7.98 -7.37
CA THR A 16 -3.97 8.78 -6.14
C THR A 16 -4.10 7.88 -4.91
N ASP A 17 -3.86 8.43 -3.73
CA ASP A 17 -4.34 7.82 -2.49
C ASP A 17 -5.87 7.92 -2.37
N ALA A 18 -6.40 7.36 -1.29
CA ALA A 18 -7.83 7.36 -0.99
C ALA A 18 -8.29 8.65 -0.26
N GLY A 19 -7.57 9.76 -0.42
CA GLY A 19 -7.94 11.06 0.12
C GLY A 19 -9.32 11.50 -0.36
N THR A 20 -10.12 12.05 0.54
CA THR A 20 -11.51 12.46 0.22
C THR A 20 -11.55 13.63 -0.78
N GLU A 21 -10.45 14.39 -0.88
CA GLU A 21 -10.24 15.42 -1.89
C GLU A 21 -10.18 14.89 -3.34
N PHE A 22 -9.85 13.61 -3.53
CA PHE A 22 -9.84 12.96 -4.84
C PHE A 22 -11.12 12.18 -5.14
N TYR A 23 -11.90 11.82 -4.11
CA TYR A 23 -13.12 11.01 -4.21
C TYR A 23 -14.41 11.83 -4.02
N ASN A 24 -14.44 13.07 -4.52
CA ASN A 24 -15.65 13.89 -4.56
C ASN A 24 -16.27 13.98 -5.96
N THR A 25 -17.52 14.48 -6.00
CA THR A 25 -18.31 14.61 -7.23
C THR A 25 -17.64 15.53 -8.26
N SER A 26 -17.04 16.63 -7.82
CA SER A 26 -16.35 17.60 -8.69
C SER A 26 -15.11 16.99 -9.36
N PHE A 27 -14.27 16.29 -8.60
CA PHE A 27 -13.08 15.63 -9.12
C PHE A 27 -13.44 14.51 -10.09
N LYS A 28 -14.45 13.69 -9.75
CA LYS A 28 -14.96 12.65 -10.64
C LYS A 28 -15.49 13.21 -11.96
N ALA A 29 -16.24 14.31 -11.92
CA ALA A 29 -16.73 14.99 -13.12
C ALA A 29 -15.56 15.53 -13.98
N LEU A 30 -14.51 16.05 -13.34
CA LEU A 30 -13.30 16.52 -14.01
C LEU A 30 -12.57 15.36 -14.73
N MET A 31 -12.35 14.23 -14.05
CA MET A 31 -11.68 13.06 -14.64
C MET A 31 -12.47 12.50 -15.83
N LYS A 32 -13.80 12.44 -15.71
CA LYS A 32 -14.70 12.04 -16.81
C LYS A 32 -14.59 12.99 -18.01
N LYS A 33 -14.56 14.32 -17.77
CA LYS A 33 -14.43 15.34 -18.82
C LYS A 33 -13.15 15.18 -19.65
N TYR A 34 -12.04 14.78 -19.01
CA TYR A 34 -10.76 14.59 -19.68
C TYR A 34 -10.48 13.14 -20.09
N ASN A 35 -11.45 12.23 -19.93
CA ASN A 35 -11.31 10.80 -20.19
C ASN A 35 -10.10 10.17 -19.48
N ILE A 36 -9.91 10.54 -18.21
CA ILE A 36 -8.82 10.03 -17.36
C ILE A 36 -9.38 8.94 -16.45
N ASN A 37 -8.79 7.77 -16.49
CA ASN A 37 -9.09 6.69 -15.55
C ASN A 37 -8.41 6.98 -14.20
N HIS A 38 -9.21 7.39 -13.21
CA HIS A 38 -8.75 7.67 -11.86
C HIS A 38 -8.99 6.47 -10.96
N TYR A 39 -7.94 6.03 -10.26
CA TYR A 39 -8.01 4.89 -9.35
C TYR A 39 -7.06 5.04 -8.16
N SER A 40 -7.30 4.24 -7.12
CA SER A 40 -6.38 4.06 -6.00
C SER A 40 -6.08 2.60 -5.80
N THR A 41 -4.88 2.31 -5.32
CA THR A 41 -4.48 0.95 -4.94
C THR A 41 -4.76 0.73 -3.46
N PHE A 42 -5.02 -0.51 -3.05
CA PHE A 42 -5.14 -0.89 -1.64
C PHE A 42 -3.85 -1.61 -1.21
N SER A 43 -2.76 -0.85 -1.08
CA SER A 43 -1.48 -1.30 -0.52
C SER A 43 -1.02 -0.29 0.53
N THR A 44 -0.01 -0.58 1.33
CA THR A 44 0.64 0.46 2.15
C THR A 44 1.62 1.32 1.36
N LYS A 45 2.04 0.88 0.17
CA LYS A 45 2.99 1.60 -0.71
C LYS A 45 2.32 2.30 -1.90
N LYS A 46 1.11 2.84 -1.72
CA LYS A 46 0.25 3.35 -2.81
C LYS A 46 0.86 4.52 -3.59
N ALA A 47 1.69 5.34 -2.94
CA ALA A 47 2.20 6.59 -3.50
C ALA A 47 3.74 6.69 -3.50
N SER A 48 4.43 5.54 -3.42
CA SER A 48 5.89 5.48 -3.23
C SER A 48 6.72 6.32 -4.22
N ILE A 49 6.27 6.43 -5.48
CA ILE A 49 6.93 7.26 -6.49
C ILE A 49 6.82 8.74 -6.12
N VAL A 50 5.60 9.21 -5.86
CA VAL A 50 5.32 10.60 -5.46
C VAL A 50 6.01 10.93 -4.14
N GLU A 51 5.96 10.04 -3.15
CA GLU A 51 6.65 10.21 -1.86
C GLU A 51 8.15 10.42 -2.05
N ARG A 52 8.77 9.67 -2.98
CA ARG A 52 10.19 9.85 -3.30
C ARG A 52 10.49 11.21 -3.90
N VAL A 53 9.63 11.70 -4.80
CA VAL A 53 9.76 13.05 -5.37
C VAL A 53 9.59 14.10 -4.28
N ILE A 54 8.53 14.00 -3.45
CA ILE A 54 8.25 14.93 -2.35
C ILE A 54 9.45 15.00 -1.40
N ARG A 55 10.04 13.84 -1.03
CA ARG A 55 11.23 13.80 -0.18
C ARG A 55 12.39 14.56 -0.80
N THR A 56 12.71 14.32 -2.08
CA THR A 56 13.80 15.03 -2.77
C THR A 56 13.56 16.54 -2.85
N LEU A 57 12.32 16.98 -3.13
CA LEU A 57 11.99 18.40 -3.15
C LEU A 57 12.09 19.03 -1.76
N LYS A 58 11.63 18.35 -0.71
CA LYS A 58 11.80 18.79 0.68
C LYS A 58 13.27 18.90 1.06
N GLU A 59 14.09 17.90 0.76
CA GLU A 59 15.53 17.93 1.02
C GLU A 59 16.21 19.16 0.38
N LYS A 60 15.85 19.49 -0.86
CA LYS A 60 16.34 20.71 -1.53
C LYS A 60 15.83 21.99 -0.87
N ASN A 61 14.54 22.06 -0.52
CA ASN A 61 13.96 23.20 0.19
C ASN A 61 14.66 23.47 1.52
N TYR A 62 14.86 22.44 2.35
CA TYR A 62 15.48 22.59 3.66
C TYR A 62 16.93 23.06 3.58
N ARG A 63 17.69 22.63 2.56
CA ARG A 63 19.02 23.19 2.30
C ARG A 63 18.97 24.68 2.01
N THR A 64 18.01 25.11 1.18
CA THR A 64 17.81 26.54 0.89
C THR A 64 17.39 27.33 2.12
N PHE A 65 16.52 26.78 2.98
CA PHE A 65 16.12 27.43 4.24
C PHE A 65 17.30 27.66 5.17
N CYS A 66 18.20 26.67 5.31
CA CYS A 66 19.41 26.82 6.12
C CYS A 66 20.34 27.91 5.59
N LEU A 67 20.39 28.12 4.26
CA LEU A 67 21.23 29.14 3.63
C LEU A 67 20.63 30.54 3.69
N SER A 68 19.31 30.66 3.54
CA SER A 68 18.61 31.95 3.46
C SER A 68 18.11 32.49 4.79
N GLY A 69 18.00 31.64 5.82
CA GLY A 69 17.37 31.97 7.10
C GLY A 69 15.85 32.17 7.00
N SER A 70 15.21 31.80 5.88
CA SER A 70 13.79 32.01 5.62
C SER A 70 13.10 30.74 5.15
N TYR A 71 11.90 30.49 5.69
CA TYR A 71 11.03 29.37 5.29
C TYR A 71 10.08 29.71 4.14
N LYS A 72 10.25 30.87 3.49
CA LYS A 72 9.39 31.30 2.38
C LYS A 72 9.68 30.48 1.13
N TRP A 73 8.99 29.35 1.01
CA TRP A 73 9.25 28.33 -0.01
C TRP A 73 8.62 28.63 -1.38
N ILE A 74 7.58 29.46 -1.43
CA ILE A 74 6.83 29.77 -2.66
C ILE A 74 7.76 30.36 -3.73
N ASP A 75 8.68 31.25 -3.32
CA ASP A 75 9.56 31.97 -4.24
C ASP A 75 10.71 31.09 -4.75
N ILE A 76 11.13 30.09 -3.97
CA ILE A 76 12.26 29.20 -4.31
C ILE A 76 11.81 27.93 -5.05
N LEU A 77 10.54 27.54 -4.91
CA LEU A 77 10.01 26.30 -5.48
C LEU A 77 10.21 26.21 -7.01
N PRO A 78 9.98 27.27 -7.82
CA PRO A 78 10.21 27.20 -9.26
C PRO A 78 11.65 26.80 -9.62
N LYS A 79 12.64 27.39 -8.94
CA LYS A 79 14.06 27.07 -9.13
C LYS A 79 14.37 25.62 -8.77
N ILE A 80 13.81 25.13 -7.65
CA ILE A 80 14.01 23.74 -7.21
C ILE A 80 13.43 22.74 -8.21
N ILE A 81 12.26 23.03 -8.79
CA ILE A 81 11.62 22.21 -9.81
C ILE A 81 12.45 22.21 -11.10
N GLU A 82 12.95 23.38 -11.52
CA GLU A 82 13.84 23.50 -12.68
C GLU A 82 15.12 22.67 -12.49
N ASP A 83 15.78 22.79 -11.33
CA ASP A 83 16.97 22.01 -10.99
C ASP A 83 16.69 20.51 -11.00
N TYR A 84 15.54 20.09 -10.45
CA TYR A 84 15.13 18.69 -10.43
C TYR A 84 14.95 18.15 -11.86
N ASN A 85 14.20 18.86 -12.69
CA ASN A 85 13.93 18.44 -14.07
C ASN A 85 15.17 18.46 -14.97
N ASN A 86 16.19 19.26 -14.63
CA ASN A 86 17.45 19.38 -15.35
C ASN A 86 18.60 18.55 -14.79
N THR A 87 18.39 17.79 -13.71
CA THR A 87 19.39 16.87 -13.15
C THR A 87 19.27 15.49 -13.78
N LYS A 88 20.39 14.86 -14.13
CA LYS A 88 20.39 13.48 -14.64
C LYS A 88 19.97 12.52 -13.53
N HIS A 89 18.93 11.73 -13.77
CA HIS A 89 18.47 10.72 -12.82
C HIS A 89 19.11 9.36 -13.13
N ARG A 90 19.56 8.66 -12.09
CA ARG A 90 20.21 7.35 -12.23
C ARG A 90 19.30 6.32 -12.91
N THR A 91 18.02 6.28 -12.53
CA THR A 91 17.05 5.28 -13.03
C THR A 91 16.80 5.37 -14.52
N ILE A 92 16.62 6.58 -15.06
CA ILE A 92 16.32 6.80 -16.49
C ILE A 92 17.57 7.12 -17.31
N GLY A 93 18.74 7.29 -16.68
CA GLY A 93 19.99 7.65 -17.37
C GLY A 93 19.99 9.02 -18.05
N MET A 94 18.94 9.84 -17.88
CA MET A 94 18.80 11.15 -18.53
C MET A 94 18.09 12.17 -17.63
N LYS A 95 17.95 13.41 -18.12
CA LYS A 95 17.24 14.49 -17.43
C LYS A 95 15.73 14.34 -17.65
N PRO A 96 14.88 14.44 -16.62
CA PRO A 96 13.42 14.39 -16.79
C PRO A 96 12.89 15.35 -17.87
N ALA A 97 13.42 16.58 -17.95
CA ALA A 97 13.03 17.57 -18.97
C ALA A 97 13.28 17.13 -20.42
N LYS A 98 14.21 16.19 -20.65
CA LYS A 98 14.56 15.68 -21.98
C LYS A 98 13.79 14.42 -22.38
N VAL A 99 12.89 13.91 -21.53
CA VAL A 99 12.12 12.70 -21.82
C VAL A 99 11.03 13.01 -22.84
N THR A 100 11.00 12.24 -23.92
CA THR A 100 10.03 12.36 -25.03
C THR A 100 9.33 11.02 -25.30
N PRO A 101 8.21 10.98 -26.04
CA PRO A 101 7.49 9.74 -26.34
C PRO A 101 8.39 8.69 -27.02
N GLU A 102 9.37 9.10 -27.81
CA GLU A 102 10.32 8.19 -28.47
C GLU A 102 11.18 7.43 -27.46
N HIS A 103 11.48 8.04 -26.31
CA HIS A 103 12.25 7.41 -25.23
C HIS A 103 11.41 6.45 -24.39
N GLU A 104 10.07 6.56 -24.43
CA GLU A 104 9.17 5.86 -23.50
C GLU A 104 9.38 4.34 -23.53
N ARG A 105 9.36 3.75 -24.74
CA ARG A 105 9.51 2.29 -24.90
C ARG A 105 10.84 1.78 -24.35
N GLN A 106 11.94 2.47 -24.65
CA GLN A 106 13.28 2.09 -24.20
C GLN A 106 13.41 2.23 -22.68
N LEU A 107 12.91 3.34 -22.12
CA LEU A 107 12.95 3.61 -20.69
C LEU A 107 12.12 2.58 -19.92
N LEU A 108 10.89 2.30 -20.35
CA LEU A 108 10.03 1.29 -19.75
C LEU A 108 10.67 -0.10 -19.81
N SER A 109 11.22 -0.47 -20.96
CA SER A 109 11.94 -1.75 -21.12
C SER A 109 13.14 -1.83 -20.17
N SER A 110 13.98 -0.79 -20.08
CA SER A 110 15.10 -0.78 -19.15
C SER A 110 14.68 -0.86 -17.68
N MET A 111 13.55 -0.24 -17.30
CA MET A 111 13.07 -0.22 -15.91
C MET A 111 12.38 -1.53 -15.51
N TYR A 112 11.67 -2.17 -16.45
CA TYR A 112 10.78 -3.29 -16.16
C TYR A 112 11.19 -4.63 -16.81
N ASN A 113 12.25 -4.70 -17.64
CA ASN A 113 12.76 -5.97 -18.19
C ASN A 113 13.30 -6.92 -17.11
N ASN A 114 13.71 -6.41 -15.95
CA ASN A 114 14.24 -7.23 -14.85
C ASN A 114 13.14 -7.80 -13.94
N ILE A 115 11.86 -7.73 -14.34
CA ILE A 115 10.80 -8.45 -13.63
C ILE A 115 10.98 -9.94 -13.91
N LYS A 116 11.78 -10.59 -13.06
CA LYS A 116 11.75 -12.05 -12.97
C LYS A 116 10.34 -12.43 -12.56
N ILE A 117 9.68 -13.23 -13.39
CA ILE A 117 8.46 -13.95 -13.01
C ILE A 117 8.81 -14.65 -11.68
N GLN A 118 8.22 -14.18 -10.58
CA GLN A 118 8.36 -14.86 -9.30
C GLN A 118 7.92 -16.31 -9.52
N GLY A 119 8.70 -17.24 -8.96
CA GLY A 119 8.58 -18.68 -9.22
C GLY A 119 7.20 -19.26 -8.92
N ALA A 120 7.12 -20.59 -8.91
CA ALA A 120 5.87 -21.30 -8.64
C ALA A 120 5.10 -20.71 -7.44
N GLN A 121 3.80 -20.50 -7.61
CA GLN A 121 2.93 -19.94 -6.57
C GLN A 121 3.08 -20.75 -5.27
N ARG A 122 3.41 -20.07 -4.18
CA ARG A 122 3.56 -20.73 -2.88
C ARG A 122 2.22 -21.12 -2.26
N PHE A 123 1.17 -20.34 -2.52
CA PHE A 123 -0.14 -20.51 -1.89
C PHE A 123 -1.21 -20.88 -2.92
N ARG A 124 -2.25 -21.58 -2.45
CA ARG A 124 -3.39 -22.01 -3.26
C ARG A 124 -4.68 -21.42 -2.73
N VAL A 125 -5.69 -21.36 -3.59
CA VAL A 125 -7.06 -21.02 -3.18
C VAL A 125 -7.51 -22.01 -2.10
N GLY A 126 -8.09 -21.47 -1.02
CA GLY A 126 -8.50 -22.22 0.16
C GLY A 126 -7.45 -22.28 1.29
N ASP A 127 -6.19 -21.92 1.04
CA ASP A 127 -5.20 -21.84 2.11
C ASP A 127 -5.60 -20.77 3.14
N ILE A 128 -5.36 -21.08 4.41
CA ILE A 128 -5.54 -20.15 5.53
C ILE A 128 -4.21 -19.47 5.83
N VAL A 129 -4.21 -18.15 5.88
CA VAL A 129 -3.03 -17.31 5.99
C VAL A 129 -3.20 -16.20 7.04
N ARG A 130 -2.08 -15.68 7.52
CA ARG A 130 -1.95 -14.45 8.31
C ARG A 130 -1.38 -13.35 7.44
N LEU A 131 -1.75 -12.11 7.74
CA LEU A 131 -1.24 -10.91 7.07
C LEU A 131 -0.06 -10.33 7.83
N ASN A 132 0.89 -9.73 7.10
CA ASN A 132 1.99 -8.98 7.71
C ASN A 132 1.45 -7.70 8.38
N LYS A 133 1.81 -7.46 9.64
CA LYS A 133 1.51 -6.25 10.39
C LYS A 133 2.49 -5.15 10.01
N HIS A 134 1.96 -4.00 9.63
CA HIS A 134 2.76 -2.80 9.50
C HIS A 134 3.14 -2.26 10.87
N LYS A 135 4.36 -2.57 11.31
CA LYS A 135 4.92 -2.03 12.54
C LYS A 135 5.29 -0.56 12.39
N THR A 136 4.99 0.22 13.42
CA THR A 136 5.56 1.55 13.58
C THR A 136 7.04 1.48 13.97
N ILE A 137 7.80 2.54 13.70
CA ILE A 137 9.27 2.57 13.92
C ILE A 137 9.66 2.33 15.40
N PHE A 138 8.75 2.59 16.33
CA PHE A 138 8.98 2.48 17.78
C PHE A 138 8.43 1.18 18.39
N GLU A 139 7.92 0.25 17.59
CA GLU A 139 7.40 -1.02 18.09
C GLU A 139 8.51 -1.98 18.54
N LYS A 140 8.26 -2.69 19.63
CA LYS A 140 9.21 -3.63 20.22
C LYS A 140 9.44 -4.82 19.28
N GLY A 141 10.72 -5.16 19.06
CA GLY A 141 11.13 -6.18 18.09
C GLY A 141 10.56 -7.58 18.35
N TYR A 142 10.33 -7.95 19.61
CA TYR A 142 9.80 -9.27 19.97
C TYR A 142 8.30 -9.45 19.67
N LEU A 143 7.57 -8.37 19.36
CA LEU A 143 6.16 -8.50 19.00
C LEU A 143 6.01 -9.21 17.65
N PRO A 144 4.97 -10.04 17.45
CA PRO A 144 4.77 -10.71 16.17
C PRO A 144 4.61 -9.73 15.00
N ASN A 145 5.20 -10.07 13.85
CA ASN A 145 5.02 -9.33 12.58
C ASN A 145 3.74 -9.77 11.83
N TRP A 146 2.93 -10.68 12.37
CA TRP A 146 1.78 -11.26 11.69
C TRP A 146 0.49 -11.00 12.44
N THR A 147 -0.64 -10.88 11.74
CA THR A 147 -1.98 -10.74 12.32
C THR A 147 -2.33 -11.93 13.20
N THR A 148 -3.05 -11.67 14.29
CA THR A 148 -3.68 -12.74 15.07
C THR A 148 -4.90 -13.30 14.34
N GLU A 149 -5.57 -12.45 13.57
CA GLU A 149 -6.64 -12.80 12.64
C GLU A 149 -6.12 -13.73 11.52
N LEU A 150 -6.99 -14.67 11.14
CA LEU A 150 -6.79 -15.62 10.05
C LEU A 150 -7.66 -15.21 8.86
N PHE A 151 -7.15 -15.44 7.67
CA PHE A 151 -7.81 -15.12 6.41
C PHE A 151 -7.72 -16.30 5.47
N LYS A 152 -8.70 -16.45 4.60
CA LYS A 152 -8.74 -17.50 3.58
C LYS A 152 -8.49 -16.92 2.20
N ILE A 153 -7.65 -17.60 1.41
CA ILE A 153 -7.40 -17.20 0.02
C ILE A 153 -8.61 -17.58 -0.83
N THR A 154 -9.22 -16.61 -1.48
CA THR A 154 -10.37 -16.80 -2.39
C THR A 154 -9.95 -16.84 -3.86
N LYS A 155 -8.90 -16.10 -4.21
CA LYS A 155 -8.40 -16.02 -5.59
C LYS A 155 -6.90 -15.77 -5.63
N ALA A 156 -6.22 -16.44 -6.55
CA ALA A 156 -4.83 -16.15 -6.90
C ALA A 156 -4.78 -15.54 -8.31
N ASN A 157 -4.25 -14.32 -8.42
CA ASN A 157 -4.03 -13.63 -9.69
C ASN A 157 -2.57 -13.83 -10.12
N ILE A 158 -2.38 -14.45 -11.29
CA ILE A 158 -1.06 -14.70 -11.87
C ILE A 158 -0.66 -13.49 -12.72
N THR A 159 -0.02 -12.51 -12.08
CA THR A 159 0.52 -11.31 -12.70
C THR A 159 2.05 -11.28 -12.60
N ASN A 160 2.67 -10.16 -13.00
CA ASN A 160 4.07 -9.87 -12.69
C ASN A 160 4.26 -9.69 -11.17
N ALA A 161 4.59 -10.80 -10.50
CA ALA A 161 4.36 -11.12 -9.09
C ALA A 161 2.92 -11.58 -8.82
N ALA A 162 2.78 -12.75 -8.19
CA ALA A 162 1.49 -13.33 -7.81
C ALA A 162 0.85 -12.49 -6.70
N THR A 163 -0.44 -12.20 -6.85
CA THR A 163 -1.23 -11.52 -5.83
C THR A 163 -2.45 -12.34 -5.46
N TYR A 164 -2.89 -12.22 -4.21
CA TYR A 164 -3.97 -13.02 -3.65
C TYR A 164 -5.08 -12.12 -3.12
N MET A 165 -6.33 -12.50 -3.38
CA MET A 165 -7.51 -11.92 -2.75
C MET A 165 -7.92 -12.79 -1.57
N LEU A 166 -8.33 -12.14 -0.48
CA LEU A 166 -8.60 -12.80 0.79
C LEU A 166 -10.03 -12.51 1.26
N GLU A 167 -10.56 -13.40 2.09
CA GLU A 167 -11.74 -13.17 2.92
C GLU A 167 -11.40 -13.44 4.40
N ASP A 168 -12.13 -12.83 5.32
CA ASP A 168 -12.08 -13.22 6.73
C ASP A 168 -12.73 -14.60 6.95
N MET A 169 -12.58 -15.13 8.16
CA MET A 169 -13.17 -16.44 8.51
C MET A 169 -14.71 -16.43 8.57
N GLN A 170 -15.35 -15.26 8.41
CA GLN A 170 -16.80 -15.11 8.28
C GLN A 170 -17.27 -14.98 6.83
N GLY A 171 -16.35 -15.07 5.85
CA GLY A 171 -16.64 -14.96 4.42
C GLY A 171 -16.76 -13.53 3.90
N LYS A 172 -16.35 -12.52 4.68
CA LYS A 172 -16.32 -11.13 4.21
C LYS A 172 -15.03 -10.87 3.43
N PRO A 173 -15.11 -10.36 2.19
CA PRO A 173 -13.93 -10.08 1.40
C PRO A 173 -13.09 -8.95 2.02
N ILE A 174 -11.77 -9.15 2.01
CA ILE A 174 -10.79 -8.13 2.38
C ILE A 174 -10.46 -7.30 1.13
N LEU A 175 -10.59 -5.97 1.26
CA LEU A 175 -10.33 -5.06 0.15
C LEU A 175 -8.84 -5.03 -0.18
N GLY A 176 -8.52 -5.32 -1.44
CA GLY A 176 -7.18 -5.22 -2.00
C GLY A 176 -6.68 -6.53 -2.60
N SER A 177 -5.40 -6.56 -2.93
CA SER A 177 -4.71 -7.77 -3.37
C SER A 177 -3.34 -7.77 -2.72
N PHE A 178 -2.99 -8.90 -2.13
CA PHE A 178 -1.83 -9.04 -1.26
C PHE A 178 -0.75 -9.81 -1.98
N TYR A 179 0.49 -9.34 -1.86
CA TYR A 179 1.63 -10.06 -2.40
C TYR A 179 1.96 -11.27 -1.55
N GLU A 180 2.64 -12.25 -2.16
CA GLU A 180 3.08 -13.46 -1.46
C GLU A 180 3.90 -13.15 -0.18
N GLN A 181 4.74 -12.11 -0.22
CA GLN A 181 5.59 -11.69 0.90
C GLN A 181 4.80 -11.07 2.06
N GLU A 182 3.54 -10.70 1.83
CA GLU A 182 2.63 -10.16 2.83
C GLU A 182 1.81 -11.26 3.52
N LEU A 183 1.98 -12.52 3.12
CA LEU A 183 1.22 -13.68 3.60
C LEU A 183 2.10 -14.72 4.30
N GLN A 184 1.56 -15.34 5.35
CA GLN A 184 2.13 -16.52 5.99
C GLN A 184 1.06 -17.59 6.16
N LYS A 185 1.33 -18.83 5.75
CA LYS A 185 0.40 -19.95 5.99
C LYS A 185 0.22 -20.18 7.49
N ALA A 186 -1.02 -20.34 7.93
CA ALA A 186 -1.31 -20.73 9.31
C ALA A 186 -1.14 -22.25 9.45
N GLU A 187 -0.31 -22.69 10.40
CA GLU A 187 -0.16 -24.11 10.73
C GLU A 187 -1.33 -24.63 11.58
N HIS A 188 -1.78 -23.82 12.54
CA HIS A 188 -2.90 -24.11 13.42
C HIS A 188 -4.03 -23.11 13.15
N ALA A 189 -5.00 -23.51 12.31
CA ALA A 189 -6.12 -22.66 11.90
C ALA A 189 -7.32 -22.72 12.88
N ASP A 190 -7.26 -23.63 13.83
CA ASP A 190 -8.24 -23.93 14.88
C ASP A 190 -7.89 -23.30 16.24
N VAL A 191 -6.65 -22.80 16.40
CA VAL A 191 -6.17 -22.22 17.65
C VAL A 191 -6.25 -20.70 17.63
N TYR A 192 -6.96 -20.13 18.61
CA TYR A 192 -7.14 -18.69 18.80
C TYR A 192 -6.58 -18.25 20.15
N LEU A 193 -5.89 -17.11 20.16
CA LEU A 193 -5.37 -16.52 21.40
C LEU A 193 -6.48 -15.79 22.15
N VAL A 194 -6.58 -16.05 23.46
CA VAL A 194 -7.51 -15.34 24.34
C VAL A 194 -6.88 -14.01 24.77
N GLU A 195 -7.60 -12.91 24.54
CA GLU A 195 -7.23 -11.59 25.06
C GLU A 195 -7.66 -11.45 26.51
N LYS A 196 -8.91 -11.83 26.79
CA LYS A 196 -9.51 -11.67 28.11
C LYS A 196 -10.68 -12.62 28.32
N VAL A 197 -10.77 -13.21 29.51
CA VAL A 197 -12.00 -13.85 29.99
C VAL A 197 -12.93 -12.77 30.53
N ILE A 198 -14.10 -12.60 29.91
CA ILE A 198 -15.09 -11.57 30.27
C ILE A 198 -16.04 -12.07 31.36
N LYS A 199 -16.57 -13.29 31.22
CA LYS A 199 -17.49 -13.91 32.19
C LYS A 199 -17.13 -15.37 32.42
N ARG A 200 -17.48 -15.87 33.60
CA ARG A 200 -17.39 -17.28 33.98
C ARG A 200 -18.78 -17.78 34.36
N LYS A 201 -19.17 -18.96 33.87
CA LYS A 201 -20.42 -19.61 34.25
C LYS A 201 -20.23 -21.11 34.17
N ASP A 202 -20.40 -21.80 35.29
CA ASP A 202 -20.21 -23.24 35.41
C ASP A 202 -18.84 -23.66 34.82
N ASP A 203 -18.84 -24.64 33.91
CA ASP A 203 -17.63 -25.13 33.22
C ASP A 203 -17.32 -24.38 31.90
N LYS A 204 -17.88 -23.17 31.73
CA LYS A 204 -17.71 -22.36 30.52
C LYS A 204 -17.17 -20.96 30.81
N HIS A 205 -16.38 -20.47 29.87
CA HIS A 205 -15.79 -19.13 29.89
C HIS A 205 -16.26 -18.33 28.68
N PHE A 206 -16.77 -17.12 28.89
CA PHE A 206 -17.06 -16.17 27.81
C PHE A 206 -15.81 -15.35 27.54
N VAL A 207 -15.21 -15.54 26.37
CA VAL A 207 -13.88 -15.00 26.05
C VAL A 207 -13.93 -13.92 24.98
N LYS A 208 -13.06 -12.94 25.16
CA LYS A 208 -12.63 -11.99 24.13
C LYS A 208 -11.40 -12.57 23.46
N TRP A 209 -11.49 -12.81 22.16
CA TRP A 209 -10.38 -13.30 21.35
C TRP A 209 -9.46 -12.16 20.92
N LEU A 210 -8.15 -12.41 20.94
CA LEU A 210 -7.13 -11.42 20.65
C LEU A 210 -7.14 -11.01 19.18
N GLY A 211 -7.44 -9.73 18.93
CA GLY A 211 -7.48 -9.13 17.61
C GLY A 211 -8.74 -9.41 16.80
N LEU A 212 -9.73 -10.15 17.33
CA LEU A 212 -11.05 -10.27 16.70
C LEU A 212 -12.01 -9.22 17.25
N PRO A 213 -13.05 -8.78 16.53
CA PRO A 213 -14.06 -7.86 17.06
C PRO A 213 -14.88 -8.49 18.19
N SER A 214 -15.49 -7.65 19.05
CA SER A 214 -16.31 -8.12 20.18
C SER A 214 -17.54 -8.92 19.76
N THR A 215 -17.98 -8.77 18.51
CA THR A 215 -19.06 -9.56 17.90
C THR A 215 -18.72 -11.04 17.78
N GLN A 216 -17.43 -11.41 17.84
CA GLN A 216 -16.97 -12.80 17.78
C GLN A 216 -16.67 -13.38 19.17
N ASN A 217 -16.96 -12.66 20.25
CA ASN A 217 -16.83 -13.22 21.60
C ASN A 217 -17.75 -14.44 21.74
N SER A 218 -17.23 -15.51 22.33
CA SER A 218 -17.95 -16.78 22.42
C SER A 218 -17.74 -17.45 23.77
N TRP A 219 -18.63 -18.38 24.10
CA TRP A 219 -18.47 -19.28 25.23
C TRP A 219 -17.65 -20.50 24.80
N ILE A 220 -16.61 -20.83 25.56
CA ILE A 220 -15.79 -22.02 25.37
C ILE A 220 -15.78 -22.89 26.62
N SER A 221 -15.48 -24.18 26.49
CA SER A 221 -15.25 -25.01 27.67
C SER A 221 -14.00 -24.54 28.41
N LYS A 222 -14.01 -24.67 29.73
CA LYS A 222 -12.80 -24.48 30.53
C LYS A 222 -11.66 -25.41 30.09
N ASN A 223 -11.97 -26.60 29.58
CA ASN A 223 -10.96 -27.59 29.17
C ASN A 223 -10.32 -27.26 27.81
N ASP A 224 -10.92 -26.36 27.02
CA ASP A 224 -10.37 -25.90 25.74
C ASP A 224 -9.37 -24.74 25.92
N LEU A 225 -9.22 -24.22 27.14
CA LEU A 225 -8.20 -23.23 27.46
C LEU A 225 -6.89 -23.95 27.77
N LEU A 226 -5.91 -23.73 26.90
CA LEU A 226 -4.52 -24.14 27.09
C LEU A 226 -3.77 -23.21 28.06
#